data_AF-A0A8T2VD93-F1
#
_entry.id   AF-A0A8T2VD93-F1
#
_cell.length_a   1.000
_cell.length_b   1.000
_cell.length_c   1.000
_cell.angle_alpha   90.00
_cell.angle_beta   90.00
_cell.angle_gamma   90.00
#
_symmetry.space_group_name_H-M   'P 1'
#
loop_
_entity.id
_entity.type
_entity.pdbx_description
1 polymer ?
#
loop_
_entity_poly.entity_id
_entity_poly.type
_entity_poly.pdbx_seq_one_letter_code
_entity_poly.pdbx_strand_id
1 'polypeptide(L)'
;MSWKLAASALRLTRWGIVKALPAEGRAIAVSALSKGNAQSSRIARFYTESQKARDGWLTSIGAFILPAAVLVSQTSILEAAERERTFIAIKPDGVQRGLISEIIHRFERKGYKLVAIKLVIPTKEFAEKHYHDLKGRPFFNGLRDFLSSGPVVAMVWEGQGVIKYGRKLIGATSPHNSEPGTIRGDLAVSVGRNTIHGSDGPETANAEIALWFKPEELVSYTSNAEKWLYEP
;
A
#
# COMPACT_ATOMS: atom_id res chain seq x y z
N MET A 1 -31.39 2.61 49.44
CA MET A 1 -30.13 1.85 49.50
C MET A 1 -29.08 2.62 48.71
N SER A 2 -28.15 3.23 49.42
CA SER A 2 -27.14 4.17 48.91
C SER A 2 -25.80 3.44 48.80
N TRP A 3 -25.13 3.55 47.65
CA TRP A 3 -23.71 3.24 47.54
C TRP A 3 -23.00 4.42 46.87
N LYS A 4 -22.25 5.16 47.69
CA LYS A 4 -21.28 6.18 47.32
C LYS A 4 -19.87 5.61 47.57
N LEU A 5 -18.97 5.97 46.67
CA LEU A 5 -17.52 6.16 46.84
C LEU A 5 -16.60 4.93 46.97
N ALA A 6 -15.66 4.82 46.02
CA ALA A 6 -14.23 4.78 46.33
C ALA A 6 -13.42 5.20 45.08
N ALA A 7 -12.95 6.45 45.08
CA ALA A 7 -11.84 6.90 44.27
C ALA A 7 -10.55 6.69 45.09
N SER A 8 -9.49 6.16 44.48
CA SER A 8 -8.14 6.23 45.03
C SER A 8 -7.17 6.60 43.93
N ALA A 9 -6.43 7.68 44.18
CA ALA A 9 -5.41 8.25 43.35
C ALA A 9 -4.05 7.63 43.68
N LEU A 10 -3.20 7.41 42.67
CA LEU A 10 -1.76 7.28 42.87
C LEU A 10 -0.97 8.10 41.84
N ARG A 11 -0.40 9.19 42.37
CA ARG A 11 0.92 9.81 42.12
C ARG A 11 1.53 9.80 40.71
N LEU A 12 1.48 11.00 40.15
CA LEU A 12 2.59 11.80 39.60
C LEU A 12 4.04 11.27 39.84
N THR A 13 4.78 11.13 38.75
CA THR A 13 6.18 11.56 38.65
C THR A 13 6.34 12.44 37.40
N ARG A 14 6.90 13.63 37.62
CA ARG A 14 7.28 14.64 36.63
C ARG A 14 8.80 14.74 36.68
N TRP A 15 9.44 14.89 35.52
CA TRP A 15 10.69 15.62 35.22
C TRP A 15 11.55 14.89 34.18
N GLY A 16 11.91 15.59 33.11
CA GLY A 16 12.89 15.12 32.13
C GLY A 16 12.73 15.70 30.72
N ILE A 17 12.70 17.03 30.58
CA ILE A 17 13.00 17.68 29.29
C ILE A 17 14.51 17.53 29.05
N VAL A 18 14.91 16.79 28.02
CA VAL A 18 16.24 16.94 27.41
C VAL A 18 16.08 16.97 25.89
N LYS A 19 16.79 17.93 25.31
CA LYS A 19 16.75 18.46 23.95
C LYS A 19 16.95 17.43 22.85
N ALA A 20 16.27 17.69 21.74
CA ALA A 20 16.60 17.18 20.42
C ALA A 20 18.00 17.65 19.97
N LEU A 21 18.76 16.73 19.38
CA LEU A 21 19.88 17.00 18.47
C LEU A 21 19.78 16.01 17.30
N PRO A 22 20.05 16.45 16.05
CA PRO A 22 19.88 15.62 14.86
C PRO A 22 21.10 14.71 14.69
N ALA A 23 20.87 13.40 14.59
CA ALA A 23 21.90 12.45 14.19
C ALA A 23 21.76 12.15 12.69
N GLU A 24 22.77 12.62 11.98
CA GLU A 24 23.13 12.43 10.59
C GLU A 24 22.77 11.06 10.01
N GLY A 25 22.35 11.09 8.74
CA GLY A 25 22.00 9.91 7.97
C GLY A 25 23.15 8.92 7.86
N ARG A 26 22.88 7.67 8.24
CA ARG A 26 23.68 6.52 7.82
C ARG A 26 22.99 5.88 6.63
N ALA A 27 23.59 6.08 5.45
CA ALA A 27 23.31 5.26 4.28
C ALA A 27 23.68 3.80 4.63
N ILE A 28 22.69 2.91 4.62
CA ILE A 28 22.92 1.47 4.65
C ILE A 28 23.31 1.07 3.22
N ALA A 29 24.61 0.90 2.98
CA ALA A 29 25.08 0.28 1.76
C ALA A 29 24.79 -1.23 1.85
N VAL A 30 23.77 -1.71 1.14
CA VAL A 30 23.52 -3.14 0.95
C VAL A 30 24.48 -3.64 -0.13
N SER A 31 25.59 -4.28 0.27
CA SER A 31 26.44 -5.01 -0.66
C SER A 31 25.77 -6.34 -1.03
N ALA A 32 25.08 -6.38 -2.17
CA ALA A 32 24.62 -7.64 -2.75
C ALA A 32 25.83 -8.36 -3.39
N LEU A 33 26.41 -9.33 -2.68
CA LEU A 33 27.34 -10.30 -3.28
C LEU A 33 26.51 -11.30 -4.10
N SER A 34 26.40 -11.08 -5.41
CA SER A 34 25.94 -12.13 -6.33
C SER A 34 27.13 -13.01 -6.70
N LYS A 35 27.15 -14.25 -6.19
CA LYS A 35 27.98 -15.33 -6.75
C LYS A 35 27.55 -15.56 -8.19
N GLY A 36 28.51 -15.44 -9.10
CA GLY A 36 28.27 -15.51 -10.54
C GLY A 36 27.73 -16.85 -11.01
N ASN A 37 26.99 -16.79 -12.12
CA ASN A 37 27.13 -17.76 -13.17
C ASN A 37 27.26 -17.01 -14.51
N ALA A 38 28.23 -17.41 -15.31
CA ALA A 38 28.76 -16.66 -16.43
C ALA A 38 27.79 -16.60 -17.62
N GLN A 39 27.46 -15.40 -18.07
CA GLN A 39 27.21 -15.14 -19.49
C GLN A 39 27.66 -13.73 -19.83
N SER A 40 28.70 -13.67 -20.65
CA SER A 40 29.39 -12.47 -21.11
C SER A 40 28.48 -11.58 -21.95
N SER A 41 28.14 -10.39 -21.46
CA SER A 41 27.54 -9.34 -22.28
C SER A 41 28.61 -8.29 -22.64
N ARG A 42 28.63 -7.94 -23.93
CA ARG A 42 29.64 -7.15 -24.66
C ARG A 42 29.80 -5.68 -24.20
N ILE A 43 29.26 -5.29 -23.06
CA ILE A 43 29.26 -3.91 -22.56
C ILE A 43 30.56 -3.57 -21.81
N ALA A 44 31.25 -4.56 -21.23
CA ALA A 44 32.45 -4.34 -20.42
C ALA A 44 33.72 -3.96 -21.22
N ARG A 45 33.70 -3.98 -22.55
CA ARG A 45 34.92 -3.78 -23.37
C ARG A 45 35.16 -2.35 -23.85
N PHE A 46 34.24 -1.41 -23.60
CA PHE A 46 34.40 -0.02 -24.02
C PHE A 46 35.05 0.90 -22.98
N TYR A 47 35.44 0.38 -21.81
CA TYR A 47 35.90 1.21 -20.69
C TYR A 47 37.36 1.01 -20.25
N THR A 48 38.20 0.38 -21.06
CA THR A 48 39.64 0.25 -20.78
C THR A 48 40.52 0.91 -21.84
N GLU A 49 40.10 2.06 -22.37
CA GLU A 49 40.90 2.80 -23.34
C GLU A 49 40.67 4.32 -23.27
N SER A 50 40.82 4.92 -22.08
CA SER A 50 40.93 6.38 -21.95
C SER A 50 41.67 6.81 -20.69
N GLN A 51 42.91 6.32 -20.51
CA GLN A 51 43.79 6.78 -19.42
C GLN A 51 45.27 6.88 -19.82
N LYS A 52 45.57 7.39 -21.02
CA LYS A 52 46.91 7.87 -21.32
C LYS A 52 46.86 9.15 -22.14
N ALA A 53 46.72 10.29 -21.46
CA ALA A 53 47.36 11.54 -21.85
C ALA A 53 47.10 12.66 -20.83
N ARG A 54 48.23 13.16 -20.30
CA ARG A 54 48.54 14.56 -19.93
C ARG A 54 48.35 14.99 -18.48
N ASP A 55 49.51 15.22 -17.89
CA ASP A 55 49.81 16.10 -16.77
C ASP A 55 49.22 17.52 -16.99
N GLY A 56 48.57 18.07 -15.96
CA GLY A 56 48.12 19.46 -15.96
C GLY A 56 47.03 19.72 -14.92
N TRP A 57 47.36 20.52 -13.92
CA TRP A 57 46.48 21.06 -12.88
C TRP A 57 45.10 21.53 -13.38
N LEU A 58 44.00 20.99 -12.82
CA LEU A 58 42.70 21.67 -12.73
C LEU A 58 41.93 21.21 -11.45
N THR A 59 41.89 22.13 -10.49
CA THR A 59 40.78 22.46 -9.58
C THR A 59 39.72 21.39 -9.25
N SER A 60 39.75 20.94 -7.99
CA SER A 60 38.65 21.00 -7.00
C SER A 60 37.20 21.12 -7.49
N ILE A 61 36.72 20.21 -8.33
CA ILE A 61 35.29 19.88 -8.39
C ILE A 61 35.23 18.36 -8.48
N GLY A 62 34.90 17.72 -7.35
CA GLY A 62 34.65 16.28 -7.31
C GLY A 62 33.49 15.96 -8.24
N ALA A 63 33.78 15.53 -9.46
CA ALA A 63 32.80 14.99 -10.38
C ALA A 63 32.33 13.65 -9.80
N PHE A 64 31.23 13.68 -9.05
CA PHE A 64 30.49 12.48 -8.68
C PHE A 64 29.89 11.89 -9.97
N ILE A 65 30.68 11.07 -10.66
CA ILE A 65 30.19 10.21 -11.74
C ILE A 65 29.36 9.13 -11.05
N LEU A 66 28.05 9.39 -10.86
CA LEU A 66 27.12 8.33 -10.48
C LEU A 66 27.16 7.27 -11.59
N PRO A 67 27.45 5.99 -11.28
CA PRO A 67 27.41 4.95 -12.29
C PRO A 67 25.98 4.85 -12.84
N ALA A 68 25.83 4.80 -14.16
CA ALA A 68 24.53 4.69 -14.83
C ALA A 68 23.67 3.53 -14.27
N ALA A 69 24.29 2.46 -13.77
CA ALA A 69 23.59 1.34 -13.12
C ALA A 69 22.84 1.72 -11.84
N VAL A 70 23.36 2.67 -11.05
CA VAL A 70 22.69 3.17 -9.83
C VAL A 70 21.48 4.02 -10.21
N LEU A 71 21.61 4.85 -11.24
CA LEU A 71 20.51 5.67 -11.76
C LEU A 71 19.39 4.79 -12.34
N VAL A 72 19.74 3.81 -13.18
CA VAL A 72 18.78 2.86 -13.78
C VAL A 72 18.06 2.02 -12.71
N SER A 73 18.76 1.62 -11.65
CA SER A 73 18.15 0.94 -10.49
C SER A 73 17.16 1.83 -9.74
N GLN A 74 17.46 3.13 -9.59
CA GLN A 74 16.54 4.07 -8.94
C GLN A 74 15.30 4.33 -9.78
N THR A 75 15.42 4.50 -11.10
CA THR A 75 14.28 4.74 -11.99
C THR A 75 13.29 3.58 -11.99
N SER A 76 13.77 2.33 -12.03
CA SER A 76 12.88 1.16 -12.02
C SER A 76 12.16 0.96 -10.68
N ILE A 77 12.79 1.34 -9.56
CA ILE A 77 12.15 1.33 -8.24
C ILE A 77 11.05 2.39 -8.17
N LEU A 78 11.28 3.58 -8.74
CA LEU A 78 10.27 4.65 -8.79
C LEU A 78 9.08 4.26 -9.67
N GLU A 79 9.33 3.73 -10.88
CA GLU A 79 8.27 3.23 -11.76
C GLU A 79 7.48 2.08 -11.11
N ALA A 80 8.16 1.16 -10.43
CA ALA A 80 7.50 0.08 -9.70
C ALA A 80 6.68 0.60 -8.50
N ALA A 81 7.17 1.63 -7.82
CA ALA A 81 6.45 2.27 -6.71
C ALA A 81 5.21 3.03 -7.21
N GLU A 82 5.29 3.73 -8.33
CA GLU A 82 4.14 4.40 -8.97
C GLU A 82 3.07 3.44 -9.44
N ARG A 83 3.47 2.24 -9.87
CA ARG A 83 2.56 1.17 -10.34
C ARG A 83 2.13 0.20 -9.23
N GLU A 84 2.31 0.56 -7.96
CA GLU A 84 1.79 -0.25 -6.84
C GLU A 84 0.26 -0.43 -6.99
N ARG A 85 -0.24 -1.63 -6.70
CA ARG A 85 -1.67 -1.97 -6.79
C ARG A 85 -2.18 -2.50 -5.46
N THR A 86 -3.44 -2.20 -5.15
CA THR A 86 -4.15 -2.74 -3.99
C THR A 86 -5.50 -3.32 -4.39
N PHE A 87 -5.94 -4.37 -3.69
CA PHE A 87 -7.30 -4.87 -3.80
C PHE A 87 -8.20 -4.15 -2.80
N ILE A 88 -9.35 -3.67 -3.30
CA ILE A 88 -10.41 -3.04 -2.50
C ILE A 88 -11.71 -3.76 -2.79
N ALA A 89 -12.50 -4.07 -1.75
CA ALA A 89 -13.83 -4.63 -1.92
C ALA A 89 -14.88 -3.90 -1.09
N ILE A 90 -15.95 -3.44 -1.74
CA ILE A 90 -17.16 -2.95 -1.07
C ILE A 90 -18.01 -4.17 -0.72
N LYS A 91 -18.15 -4.43 0.58
CA LYS A 91 -18.84 -5.60 1.13
C LYS A 91 -20.36 -5.51 0.91
N PRO A 92 -21.12 -6.60 1.15
CA PRO A 92 -22.55 -6.61 0.87
C PRO A 92 -23.33 -5.50 1.58
N ASP A 93 -22.96 -5.13 2.81
CA ASP A 93 -23.56 -4.02 3.53
C ASP A 93 -23.31 -2.66 2.86
N GLY A 94 -22.14 -2.45 2.26
CA GLY A 94 -21.83 -1.23 1.53
C GLY A 94 -22.63 -1.11 0.23
N VAL A 95 -22.78 -2.22 -0.50
CA VAL A 95 -23.57 -2.27 -1.72
C VAL A 95 -25.06 -2.03 -1.42
N GLN A 96 -25.62 -2.75 -0.44
CA GLN A 96 -27.04 -2.64 -0.07
C GLN A 96 -27.42 -1.26 0.47
N ARG A 97 -26.44 -0.49 0.98
CA ARG A 97 -26.63 0.87 1.48
C ARG A 97 -26.39 1.95 0.42
N GLY A 98 -26.12 1.58 -0.84
CA GLY A 98 -25.91 2.53 -1.92
C GLY A 98 -24.61 3.33 -1.81
N LEU A 99 -23.56 2.78 -1.19
CA LEU A 99 -22.30 3.49 -0.93
C LEU A 99 -21.25 3.33 -2.04
N ILE A 100 -21.61 2.72 -3.18
CA ILE A 100 -20.67 2.40 -4.26
C ILE A 100 -20.00 3.67 -4.81
N SER A 101 -20.80 4.65 -5.22
CA SER A 101 -20.29 5.89 -5.82
C SER A 101 -19.45 6.69 -4.83
N GLU A 102 -19.91 6.82 -3.58
CA GLU A 102 -19.19 7.53 -2.52
C GLU A 102 -17.80 6.93 -2.27
N ILE A 103 -17.70 5.60 -2.19
CA ILE A 103 -16.42 4.93 -1.97
C ILE A 103 -15.50 5.09 -3.17
N ILE A 104 -15.98 4.81 -4.38
CA ILE A 104 -15.18 4.95 -5.62
C ILE A 104 -14.67 6.39 -5.75
N HIS A 105 -15.56 7.38 -5.55
CA HIS A 105 -15.23 8.79 -5.62
C HIS A 105 -14.06 9.17 -4.70
N ARG A 106 -13.96 8.59 -3.50
CA ARG A 106 -12.85 8.88 -2.57
C ARG A 106 -11.48 8.41 -3.08
N PHE A 107 -11.42 7.32 -3.84
CA PHE A 107 -10.18 6.87 -4.47
C PHE A 107 -9.87 7.68 -5.74
N GLU A 108 -10.87 7.96 -6.57
CA GLU A 108 -10.71 8.78 -7.78
C GLU A 108 -10.24 10.20 -7.45
N ARG A 109 -10.91 10.88 -6.51
CA ARG A 109 -10.57 12.27 -6.12
C ARG A 109 -9.19 12.38 -5.48
N LYS A 110 -8.65 11.26 -4.98
CA LYS A 110 -7.29 11.20 -4.43
C LYS A 110 -6.23 11.13 -5.54
N GLY A 111 -6.62 10.72 -6.75
CA GLY A 111 -5.74 10.55 -7.91
C GLY A 111 -5.35 9.11 -8.20
N TYR A 112 -5.93 8.12 -7.51
CA TYR A 112 -5.67 6.72 -7.82
C TYR A 112 -6.38 6.28 -9.10
N LYS A 113 -5.74 5.37 -9.83
CA LYS A 113 -6.21 4.89 -11.12
C LYS A 113 -6.96 3.56 -10.95
N LEU A 114 -8.22 3.50 -11.39
CA LEU A 114 -9.00 2.26 -11.37
C LEU A 114 -8.52 1.35 -12.52
N VAL A 115 -8.00 0.16 -12.21
CA VAL A 115 -7.45 -0.78 -13.21
C VAL A 115 -8.24 -2.09 -13.33
N ALA A 116 -9.19 -2.35 -12.44
CA ALA A 116 -10.23 -3.36 -12.61
C ALA A 116 -11.41 -3.10 -11.68
N ILE A 117 -12.61 -3.48 -12.12
CA ILE A 117 -13.83 -3.43 -11.31
C ILE A 117 -14.81 -4.52 -11.77
N LYS A 118 -15.49 -5.18 -10.81
CA LYS A 118 -16.64 -6.04 -11.10
C LYS A 118 -17.61 -6.15 -9.92
N LEU A 119 -18.87 -6.37 -10.24
CA LEU A 119 -19.93 -6.70 -9.28
C LEU A 119 -20.17 -8.21 -9.30
N VAL A 120 -19.96 -8.88 -8.17
CA VAL A 120 -20.08 -10.34 -8.06
C VAL A 120 -20.76 -10.73 -6.76
N ILE A 121 -21.38 -11.92 -6.71
CA ILE A 121 -21.83 -12.54 -5.46
C ILE A 121 -20.85 -13.69 -5.16
N PRO A 122 -19.92 -13.53 -4.20
CA PRO A 122 -18.96 -14.58 -3.87
C PRO A 122 -19.64 -15.82 -3.32
N THR A 123 -19.16 -17.02 -3.69
CA THR A 123 -19.61 -18.24 -3.02
C THR A 123 -18.98 -18.36 -1.62
N LYS A 124 -19.53 -19.24 -0.79
CA LYS A 124 -18.95 -19.52 0.55
C LYS A 124 -17.54 -20.07 0.44
N GLU A 125 -17.29 -20.96 -0.52
CA GLU A 125 -15.97 -21.56 -0.76
C GLU A 125 -14.96 -20.51 -1.21
N PHE A 126 -15.39 -19.53 -2.01
CA PHE A 126 -14.55 -18.41 -2.41
C PHE A 126 -14.23 -17.49 -1.22
N ALA A 127 -15.23 -17.15 -0.41
CA ALA A 127 -15.04 -16.35 0.80
C ALA A 127 -14.09 -17.02 1.81
N GLU A 128 -14.11 -18.36 1.88
CA GLU A 128 -13.17 -19.19 2.64
C GLU A 128 -11.73 -19.01 2.18
N LYS A 129 -11.48 -19.04 0.87
CA LYS A 129 -10.15 -18.80 0.28
C LYS A 129 -9.66 -17.39 0.57
N HIS A 130 -10.54 -16.40 0.45
CA HIS A 130 -10.20 -15.01 0.75
C HIS A 130 -9.80 -14.82 2.22
N TYR A 131 -10.53 -15.42 3.16
CA TYR A 131 -10.26 -15.31 4.60
C TYR A 131 -9.40 -16.45 5.18
N HIS A 132 -8.61 -17.15 4.36
CA HIS A 132 -7.90 -18.37 4.78
C HIS A 132 -7.05 -18.20 6.06
N ASP A 133 -6.39 -17.05 6.22
CA ASP A 133 -5.61 -16.70 7.42
C ASP A 133 -6.43 -16.61 8.71
N LEU A 134 -7.74 -16.46 8.60
CA LEU A 134 -8.67 -16.30 9.72
C LEU A 134 -9.40 -17.60 10.09
N LYS A 135 -9.09 -18.73 9.44
CA LYS A 135 -9.81 -20.02 9.63
C LYS A 135 -9.91 -20.48 11.09
N GLY A 136 -8.91 -20.17 11.91
CA GLY A 136 -8.89 -20.52 13.34
C GLY A 136 -9.62 -19.55 14.27
N ARG A 137 -10.24 -18.48 13.74
CA ARG A 137 -10.87 -17.42 14.54
C ARG A 137 -12.36 -17.73 14.76
N PRO A 138 -12.94 -17.43 15.95
CA PRO A 138 -14.32 -17.79 16.28
C PRO A 138 -15.37 -17.15 15.35
N PHE A 139 -15.03 -16.03 14.71
CA PHE A 139 -15.91 -15.30 13.79
C PHE A 139 -15.75 -15.70 12.31
N PHE A 140 -14.89 -16.67 11.99
CA PHE A 140 -14.58 -17.06 10.60
C PHE A 140 -15.82 -17.48 9.80
N ASN A 141 -16.65 -18.35 10.38
CA ASN A 141 -17.88 -18.81 9.73
C ASN A 141 -18.82 -17.63 9.43
N GLY A 142 -18.96 -16.71 10.38
CA GLY A 142 -19.77 -15.50 10.21
C GLY A 142 -19.22 -14.57 9.12
N LEU A 143 -17.90 -14.46 8.97
CA LEU A 143 -17.28 -13.67 7.89
C LEU A 143 -17.57 -14.28 6.51
N ARG A 144 -17.44 -15.60 6.38
CA ARG A 144 -17.72 -16.34 5.15
C ARG A 144 -19.20 -16.19 4.76
N ASP A 145 -20.10 -16.44 5.70
CA ASP A 145 -21.54 -16.35 5.47
C ASP A 145 -21.95 -14.92 5.13
N PHE A 146 -21.34 -13.92 5.78
CA PHE A 146 -21.61 -12.52 5.48
C PHE A 146 -21.12 -12.12 4.09
N LEU A 147 -19.86 -12.43 3.71
CA LEU A 147 -19.30 -12.03 2.42
C LEU A 147 -20.06 -12.66 1.23
N SER A 148 -20.61 -13.87 1.43
CA SER A 148 -21.41 -14.59 0.42
C SER A 148 -22.91 -14.28 0.47
N SER A 149 -23.37 -13.42 1.39
CA SER A 149 -24.80 -13.12 1.55
C SER A 149 -25.38 -12.16 0.50
N GLY A 150 -24.55 -11.54 -0.34
CA GLY A 150 -24.99 -10.56 -1.32
C GLY A 150 -23.88 -10.06 -2.23
N PRO A 151 -24.20 -9.07 -3.09
CA PRO A 151 -23.25 -8.54 -4.06
C PRO A 151 -22.11 -7.77 -3.40
N VAL A 152 -20.92 -7.89 -3.98
CA VAL A 152 -19.67 -7.22 -3.62
C VAL A 152 -19.14 -6.51 -4.85
N VAL A 153 -18.67 -5.28 -4.68
CA VAL A 153 -17.89 -4.58 -5.72
C VAL A 153 -16.42 -4.84 -5.43
N ALA A 154 -15.80 -5.68 -6.24
CA ALA A 154 -14.36 -5.94 -6.22
C ALA A 154 -13.66 -4.94 -7.14
N MET A 155 -12.54 -4.37 -6.69
CA MET A 155 -11.78 -3.36 -7.43
C MET A 155 -10.28 -3.57 -7.25
N VAL A 156 -9.52 -3.10 -8.24
CA VAL A 156 -8.07 -2.93 -8.15
C VAL A 156 -7.74 -1.47 -8.46
N TRP A 157 -7.04 -0.83 -7.52
CA TRP A 157 -6.57 0.55 -7.64
C TRP A 157 -5.06 0.57 -7.77
N GLU A 158 -4.55 1.42 -8.65
CA GLU A 158 -3.13 1.61 -8.95
C GLU A 158 -2.69 3.03 -8.58
N GLY A 159 -1.48 3.14 -8.03
CA GLY A 159 -0.79 4.40 -7.81
C GLY A 159 0.23 4.33 -6.67
N GLN A 160 1.09 5.33 -6.58
CA GLN A 160 2.15 5.38 -5.57
C GLN A 160 1.62 5.28 -4.14
N GLY A 161 2.08 4.25 -3.41
CA GLY A 161 1.72 4.00 -2.01
C GLY A 161 0.23 3.70 -1.78
N VAL A 162 -0.50 3.27 -2.82
CA VAL A 162 -1.94 3.03 -2.79
C VAL A 162 -2.36 2.01 -1.74
N ILE A 163 -1.53 1.02 -1.40
CA ILE A 163 -1.87 0.04 -0.35
C ILE A 163 -1.96 0.75 0.99
N LYS A 164 -0.87 1.44 1.37
CA LYS A 164 -0.77 2.15 2.65
C LYS A 164 -1.80 3.26 2.76
N TYR A 165 -1.98 4.06 1.71
CA TYR A 165 -2.95 5.15 1.71
C TYR A 165 -4.38 4.67 1.61
N GLY A 166 -4.66 3.60 0.86
CA GLY A 166 -5.97 2.94 0.83
C GLY A 166 -6.41 2.54 2.23
N ARG A 167 -5.51 1.93 3.01
CA ARG A 167 -5.77 1.61 4.43
C ARG A 167 -6.04 2.84 5.30
N LYS A 168 -5.29 3.92 5.11
CA LYS A 168 -5.55 5.20 5.81
C LYS A 168 -6.91 5.78 5.44
N LEU A 169 -7.27 5.77 4.15
CA LEU A 169 -8.55 6.28 3.64
C LEU A 169 -9.73 5.45 4.16
N ILE A 170 -9.56 4.12 4.26
CA ILE A 170 -10.56 3.21 4.80
C ILE A 170 -10.83 3.46 6.28
N GLY A 171 -9.78 3.68 7.08
CA GLY A 171 -9.88 3.78 8.55
C GLY A 171 -9.69 2.44 9.26
N ALA A 172 -9.70 2.47 10.59
CA ALA A 172 -9.48 1.30 11.44
C ALA A 172 -10.51 0.17 11.18
N THR A 173 -10.19 -1.08 11.54
CA THR A 173 -11.12 -2.22 11.35
C THR A 173 -12.44 -2.03 12.11
N SER A 174 -12.36 -1.49 13.33
CA SER A 174 -13.53 -1.05 14.10
C SER A 174 -13.91 0.38 13.68
N PRO A 175 -15.14 0.63 13.21
CA PRO A 175 -15.61 1.98 12.92
C PRO A 175 -15.53 2.92 14.13
N HIS A 176 -15.72 2.40 15.35
CA HIS A 176 -15.56 3.17 16.60
C HIS A 176 -14.16 3.76 16.79
N ASN A 177 -13.14 3.16 16.17
CA ASN A 177 -11.74 3.63 16.22
C ASN A 177 -11.32 4.29 14.89
N SER A 178 -12.28 4.57 14.00
CA SER A 178 -12.03 5.20 12.71
C SER A 178 -12.32 6.70 12.82
N GLU A 179 -11.36 7.52 12.45
CA GLU A 179 -11.50 8.96 12.52
C GLU A 179 -12.52 9.49 11.50
N PRO A 180 -13.24 10.58 11.81
CA PRO A 180 -14.03 11.31 10.82
C PRO A 180 -13.23 11.66 9.57
N GLY A 181 -13.85 11.55 8.40
CA GLY A 181 -13.23 11.70 7.08
C GLY A 181 -12.69 10.38 6.49
N THR A 182 -12.54 9.33 7.30
CA THR A 182 -12.28 7.97 6.79
C THR A 182 -13.57 7.30 6.35
N ILE A 183 -13.49 6.33 5.43
CA ILE A 183 -14.67 5.62 4.91
C ILE A 183 -15.46 4.97 6.05
N ARG A 184 -14.79 4.28 6.97
CA ARG A 184 -15.47 3.62 8.09
C ARG A 184 -15.93 4.59 9.17
N GLY A 185 -15.19 5.67 9.41
CA GLY A 185 -15.59 6.71 10.36
C GLY A 185 -16.87 7.42 9.92
N ASP A 186 -17.00 7.70 8.62
CA ASP A 186 -18.17 8.40 8.09
C ASP A 186 -19.35 7.46 7.81
N LEU A 187 -19.07 6.23 7.35
CA LEU A 187 -20.07 5.39 6.71
C LEU A 187 -20.35 4.07 7.44
N ALA A 188 -19.75 3.77 8.59
CA ALA A 188 -20.01 2.54 9.31
C ALA A 188 -20.19 2.75 10.82
N VAL A 189 -20.92 1.84 11.47
CA VAL A 189 -21.20 1.92 12.92
C VAL A 189 -20.59 0.75 13.68
N SER A 190 -20.68 -0.47 13.16
CA SER A 190 -20.26 -1.69 13.88
C SER A 190 -19.20 -2.48 13.12
N VAL A 191 -18.34 -3.20 13.85
CA VAL A 191 -17.22 -3.96 13.26
C VAL A 191 -17.67 -5.06 12.29
N GLY A 192 -18.81 -5.70 12.55
CA GLY A 192 -19.38 -6.74 11.69
C GLY A 192 -20.02 -6.21 10.40
N ARG A 193 -20.22 -4.89 10.29
CA ARG A 193 -20.81 -4.18 9.14
C ARG A 193 -19.98 -2.93 8.83
N ASN A 194 -18.69 -3.16 8.58
CA ASN A 194 -17.71 -2.10 8.35
C ASN A 194 -17.48 -1.77 6.86
N THR A 195 -18.43 -2.16 5.99
CA THR A 195 -18.65 -1.65 4.62
C THR A 195 -17.59 -1.98 3.56
N ILE A 196 -16.30 -2.01 3.90
CA ILE A 196 -15.21 -2.11 2.92
C ILE A 196 -14.04 -2.95 3.44
N HIS A 197 -13.31 -3.58 2.53
CA HIS A 197 -12.03 -4.28 2.72
C HIS A 197 -10.94 -3.62 1.87
N GLY A 198 -9.69 -3.69 2.34
CA GLY A 198 -8.51 -3.33 1.56
C GLY A 198 -7.27 -4.07 2.05
N SER A 199 -6.41 -4.47 1.12
CA SER A 199 -5.18 -5.22 1.40
C SER A 199 -4.29 -4.50 2.42
N ASP A 200 -3.61 -5.25 3.28
CA ASP A 200 -2.79 -4.70 4.37
C ASP A 200 -1.28 -4.63 4.06
N GLY A 201 -0.84 -5.23 2.96
CA GLY A 201 0.54 -5.19 2.50
C GLY A 201 0.69 -5.59 1.03
N PRO A 202 1.90 -5.46 0.45
CA PRO A 202 2.17 -5.82 -0.95
C PRO A 202 1.90 -7.28 -1.27
N GLU A 203 2.29 -8.20 -0.38
CA GLU A 203 2.13 -9.65 -0.58
C GLU A 203 0.64 -10.03 -0.56
N THR A 204 -0.11 -9.50 0.40
CA THR A 204 -1.56 -9.74 0.50
C THR A 204 -2.30 -9.09 -0.65
N ALA A 205 -1.90 -7.88 -1.09
CA ALA A 205 -2.47 -7.24 -2.28
C ALA A 205 -2.31 -8.10 -3.53
N ASN A 206 -1.10 -8.61 -3.80
CA ASN A 206 -0.84 -9.47 -4.95
C ASN A 206 -1.67 -10.77 -4.89
N ALA A 207 -1.72 -11.41 -3.71
CA ALA A 207 -2.50 -12.64 -3.52
C ALA A 207 -4.01 -12.41 -3.68
N GLU A 208 -4.54 -11.31 -3.13
CA GLU A 208 -5.95 -10.95 -3.25
C GLU A 208 -6.31 -10.58 -4.69
N ILE A 209 -5.49 -9.78 -5.39
CA ILE A 209 -5.72 -9.44 -6.79
C ILE A 209 -5.78 -10.71 -7.64
N ALA A 210 -4.82 -11.62 -7.48
CA ALA A 210 -4.78 -12.88 -8.22
C ALA A 210 -5.95 -13.83 -7.89
N LEU A 211 -6.46 -13.78 -6.66
CA LEU A 211 -7.63 -14.56 -6.26
C LEU A 211 -8.91 -14.01 -6.88
N TRP A 212 -9.07 -12.68 -6.92
CA TRP A 212 -10.30 -12.02 -7.33
C TRP A 212 -10.38 -11.74 -8.83
N PHE A 213 -9.26 -11.53 -9.51
CA PHE A 213 -9.21 -11.12 -10.91
C PHE A 213 -8.29 -12.02 -11.73
N LYS A 214 -8.74 -12.36 -12.94
CA LYS A 214 -7.88 -12.92 -13.97
C LYS A 214 -7.01 -11.81 -14.58
N PRO A 215 -5.81 -12.12 -15.11
CA PRO A 215 -4.94 -11.12 -15.73
C PRO A 215 -5.63 -10.28 -16.83
N GLU A 216 -6.51 -10.89 -17.61
CA GLU A 216 -7.27 -10.25 -18.69
C GLU A 216 -8.35 -9.28 -18.21
N GLU A 217 -8.74 -9.34 -16.93
CA GLU A 217 -9.68 -8.38 -16.33
C GLU A 217 -8.98 -7.08 -15.87
N LEU A 218 -7.64 -7.06 -15.82
CA LEU A 218 -6.83 -5.91 -15.45
C LEU A 218 -6.48 -5.09 -16.69
N VAL A 219 -6.88 -3.82 -16.71
CA VAL A 219 -6.57 -2.90 -17.81
C VAL A 219 -5.31 -2.08 -17.52
N SER A 220 -4.58 -1.74 -18.58
CA SER A 220 -3.43 -0.84 -18.53
C SER A 220 -3.72 0.39 -19.40
N TYR A 221 -3.63 1.57 -18.79
CA TYR A 221 -3.77 2.86 -19.47
C TYR A 221 -3.02 3.95 -18.69
N THR A 222 -2.69 5.04 -19.37
CA THR A 222 -2.09 6.25 -18.78
C THR A 222 -3.20 7.26 -18.51
N SER A 223 -3.29 7.76 -17.27
CA SER A 223 -4.25 8.80 -16.95
C SER A 223 -3.76 10.14 -17.47
N ASN A 224 -4.62 10.96 -18.08
CA ASN A 224 -4.23 12.33 -18.46
C ASN A 224 -3.87 13.19 -17.24
N ALA A 225 -4.36 12.84 -16.04
CA ALA A 225 -4.03 13.52 -14.80
C ALA A 225 -2.66 13.12 -14.21
N GLU A 226 -2.05 12.04 -14.70
CA GLU A 226 -0.81 11.46 -14.15
C GLU A 226 0.32 12.49 -14.08
N LYS A 227 0.49 13.29 -15.13
CA LYS A 227 1.48 14.39 -15.23
C LYS A 227 1.29 15.53 -14.21
N TRP A 228 0.15 15.59 -13.53
CA TRP A 228 -0.15 16.58 -12.50
C TRP A 228 -0.16 15.99 -11.09
N LEU A 229 -0.15 14.65 -10.98
CA LEU A 229 -0.21 13.92 -9.72
C LEU A 229 1.16 13.42 -9.27
N TYR A 230 2.03 13.08 -10.22
CA TYR A 230 3.38 12.59 -9.98
C TYR A 230 4.43 13.57 -10.54
N GLU A 231 5.57 13.63 -9.86
CA GLU A 231 6.71 14.43 -10.32
C GLU A 231 7.39 13.74 -11.52
N PRO A 232 7.95 14.51 -12.48
CA PRO A 232 8.69 13.95 -13.62
C PRO A 232 9.98 13.21 -13.25
#